data_AF-A0A165WKF3-F1
#
_entry.id   AF-A0A165WKF3-F1
#
_cell.length_a   1.000
_cell.length_b   1.000
_cell.length_c   1.000
_cell.angle_alpha   90.00
_cell.angle_beta   90.00
_cell.angle_gamma   90.00
#
_symmetry.space_group_name_H-M   'P 1'
#
loop_
_entity.id
_entity.type
_entity.pdbx_description
1 polymer ?
#
loop_
_entity_poly.entity_id
_entity_poly.type
_entity_poly.pdbx_seq_one_letter_code
_entity_poly.pdbx_strand_id
1 'polypeptide(L)'
;RGAMRRVLCKLDTSFNDLQPVNFLPSEVLTHIFMLAVDACSEPRRGLFTMPGTLYSYSLRWLGLTRVCRRWRVEALSCPSLWRRLETSMQVQALETFVQRSQTASMSVTT
;
A
#
# COMPACT_ATOMS: atom_id res chain seq x y z
N ARG A 1 -7.28 32.32 -1.32
CA ARG A 1 -6.40 31.17 -0.97
C ARG A 1 -6.77 29.86 -1.72
N GLY A 2 -8.04 29.44 -1.82
CA GLY A 2 -8.41 28.15 -2.45
C GLY A 2 -8.05 27.95 -3.93
N ALA A 3 -8.02 29.00 -4.75
CA ALA A 3 -7.73 28.89 -6.19
C ALA A 3 -6.28 28.43 -6.47
N MET A 4 -5.27 29.07 -5.86
CA MET A 4 -3.86 28.70 -6.01
C MET A 4 -3.59 27.25 -5.63
N ARG A 5 -4.16 26.76 -4.52
CA ARG A 5 -4.03 25.36 -4.10
C ARG A 5 -4.54 24.39 -5.18
N ARG A 6 -5.67 24.70 -5.84
CA ARG A 6 -6.20 23.87 -6.94
C ARG A 6 -5.30 23.87 -8.18
N VAL A 7 -4.62 24.98 -8.48
CA VAL A 7 -3.64 25.05 -9.57
C VAL A 7 -2.42 24.19 -9.25
N LEU A 8 -1.84 24.35 -8.05
CA LEU A 8 -0.70 23.54 -7.60
C LEU A 8 -1.03 22.05 -7.62
N CYS A 9 -2.14 21.61 -7.02
CA CYS A 9 -2.52 20.19 -7.06
C CYS A 9 -2.73 19.64 -8.49
N LYS A 10 -3.14 20.47 -9.46
CA LYS A 10 -3.23 20.05 -10.87
C LYS A 10 -1.84 19.88 -11.49
N LEU A 11 -0.91 20.80 -11.22
CA LEU A 11 0.48 20.71 -11.67
C LEU A 11 1.17 19.48 -11.05
N ASP A 12 1.03 19.27 -9.73
CA ASP A 12 1.55 18.10 -9.03
C ASP A 12 1.00 16.79 -9.61
N THR A 13 -0.30 16.76 -9.95
CA THR A 13 -0.92 15.59 -10.61
C THR A 13 -0.30 15.35 -11.99
N SER A 14 -0.16 16.40 -12.80
CA SER A 14 0.43 16.29 -14.14
C SER A 14 1.91 15.87 -14.10
N PHE A 15 2.70 16.39 -13.16
CA PHE A 15 4.09 15.95 -12.97
C PHE A 15 4.20 14.51 -12.51
N ASN A 16 3.25 14.04 -11.68
CA ASN A 16 3.15 12.63 -11.32
C ASN A 16 2.82 11.76 -12.54
N ASP A 17 1.83 12.14 -13.35
CA ASP A 17 1.42 11.37 -14.54
C ASP A 17 2.56 11.25 -15.58
N LEU A 18 3.49 12.21 -15.61
CA LEU A 18 4.70 12.22 -16.44
C LEU A 18 5.90 11.42 -15.85
N GLN A 19 5.80 10.87 -14.64
CA GLN A 19 6.90 10.07 -14.08
C GLN A 19 7.05 8.73 -14.81
N PRO A 20 8.27 8.26 -15.13
CA PRO A 20 8.52 7.00 -15.86
C PRO A 20 7.99 5.70 -15.22
N VAL A 21 7.59 5.75 -13.94
CA VAL A 21 6.95 4.63 -13.22
C VAL A 21 5.43 4.64 -13.32
N ASN A 22 4.85 5.77 -13.71
CA ASN A 22 3.63 5.78 -14.50
C ASN A 22 4.04 5.49 -15.97
N PHE A 23 3.16 5.63 -16.97
CA PHE A 23 3.27 4.96 -18.28
C PHE A 23 3.32 3.41 -18.26
N LEU A 24 3.95 2.76 -17.26
CA LEU A 24 3.90 1.30 -17.05
C LEU A 24 2.44 0.77 -17.10
N PRO A 25 2.17 -0.43 -17.65
CA PRO A 25 0.87 -1.08 -17.55
C PRO A 25 0.45 -1.31 -16.09
N SER A 26 -0.86 -1.36 -15.83
CA SER A 26 -1.42 -1.53 -14.48
C SER A 26 -1.01 -2.87 -13.85
N GLU A 27 -0.87 -3.92 -14.67
CA GLU A 27 -0.39 -5.25 -14.26
C GLU A 27 1.07 -5.19 -13.77
N VAL A 28 1.93 -4.47 -14.49
CA VAL A 28 3.35 -4.31 -14.11
C VAL A 28 3.47 -3.46 -12.84
N LEU A 29 2.73 -2.36 -12.76
CA LEU A 29 2.75 -1.47 -11.60
C LEU A 29 2.19 -2.16 -10.33
N THR A 30 1.11 -2.93 -10.45
CA THR A 30 0.56 -3.70 -9.31
C THR A 30 1.45 -4.90 -8.94
N HIS A 31 2.14 -5.52 -9.89
CA HIS A 31 3.16 -6.53 -9.59
C HIS A 31 4.34 -5.93 -8.80
N ILE A 32 4.82 -4.73 -9.16
CA ILE A 32 5.83 -4.00 -8.38
C ILE A 32 5.31 -3.69 -6.96
N PHE A 33 4.02 -3.35 -6.80
CA PHE A 33 3.44 -3.15 -5.47
C PHE A 33 3.42 -4.42 -4.64
N MET A 34 3.10 -5.58 -5.23
CA MET A 34 3.17 -6.88 -4.52
C MET A 34 4.60 -7.15 -4.01
N LEU A 35 5.61 -6.98 -4.85
CA LEU A 35 7.02 -7.13 -4.47
C LEU A 35 7.42 -6.15 -3.34
N ALA A 36 6.92 -4.91 -3.38
CA ALA A 36 7.16 -3.92 -2.33
C ALA A 36 6.46 -4.27 -1.01
N VAL A 37 5.26 -4.88 -1.04
CA VAL A 37 4.57 -5.42 0.14
C VAL A 37 5.34 -6.59 0.73
N ASP A 38 5.81 -7.53 -0.10
CA ASP A 38 6.63 -8.67 0.31
C ASP A 38 7.93 -8.20 0.99
N ALA A 39 8.67 -7.28 0.37
CA ALA A 39 9.89 -6.70 0.94
C ALA A 39 9.64 -5.86 2.22
N CYS A 40 8.40 -5.39 2.46
CA CYS A 40 8.01 -4.77 3.73
C CYS A 40 7.55 -5.79 4.79
N SER A 41 7.16 -6.99 4.38
CA SER A 41 6.67 -8.06 5.27
C SER A 41 7.81 -8.86 5.90
N GLU A 42 8.96 -8.92 5.23
CA GLU A 42 10.16 -9.59 5.77
C GLU A 42 10.65 -8.96 7.08
N PRO A 43 10.91 -9.75 8.13
CA PRO A 43 11.56 -9.27 9.34
C PRO A 43 12.91 -8.64 9.00
N ARG A 44 13.12 -7.38 9.39
CA ARG A 44 14.41 -6.68 9.22
C ARG A 44 15.48 -7.34 10.07
N ARG A 45 16.16 -8.35 9.51
CA ARG A 45 17.36 -8.98 10.07
C ARG A 45 18.39 -7.88 10.38
N GLY A 46 18.53 -7.51 11.65
CA GLY A 46 19.54 -6.55 12.12
C GLY A 46 19.05 -5.29 12.83
N LEU A 47 17.74 -5.06 12.98
CA LEU A 47 17.24 -4.08 13.95
C LEU A 47 16.92 -4.80 15.27
N PHE A 48 17.48 -4.32 16.38
CA PHE A 48 17.28 -4.87 17.71
C PHE A 48 15.79 -4.88 18.08
N THR A 49 15.14 -6.04 17.95
CA THR A 49 13.76 -6.23 18.39
C THR A 49 13.73 -6.17 19.91
N MET A 50 13.10 -5.14 20.47
CA MET A 50 12.89 -5.08 21.92
C MET A 50 11.98 -6.24 22.35
N PRO A 51 12.30 -6.99 23.41
CA PRO A 51 11.40 -8.00 23.93
C PRO A 51 10.04 -7.39 24.28
N GLY A 52 8.98 -7.87 23.63
CA GLY A 52 7.61 -7.37 23.82
C GLY A 52 7.04 -6.55 22.65
N THR A 53 7.84 -6.12 21.67
CA THR A 53 7.26 -5.67 20.39
C THR A 53 6.90 -6.89 19.55
N LEU A 54 5.63 -7.33 19.63
CA LEU A 54 5.07 -8.32 18.71
C LEU A 54 5.40 -7.96 17.26
N TYR A 55 5.65 -8.98 16.43
CA TYR A 55 5.89 -8.83 15.00
C TYR A 55 4.70 -8.07 14.40
N SER A 56 4.90 -6.78 14.11
CA SER A 56 3.84 -5.94 13.58
C SER A 56 3.95 -5.90 12.07
N TYR A 57 2.87 -6.27 11.38
CA TYR A 57 2.74 -6.08 9.94
C TYR A 57 3.13 -4.65 9.65
N SER A 58 4.15 -4.48 8.82
CA SER A 58 4.58 -3.17 8.41
C SER A 58 3.56 -2.60 7.41
N LEU A 59 2.47 -2.05 7.95
CA LEU A 59 1.46 -1.24 7.26
C LEU A 59 2.07 -0.01 6.56
N ARG A 60 3.39 0.21 6.66
CA ARG A 60 4.18 1.15 5.84
C ARG A 60 3.94 0.99 4.34
N TRP A 61 3.61 -0.21 3.86
CA TRP A 61 3.27 -0.43 2.45
C TRP A 61 2.03 0.38 2.02
N LEU A 62 1.11 0.72 2.94
CA LEU A 62 0.00 1.64 2.66
C LEU A 62 0.47 3.03 2.22
N GLY A 63 1.74 3.37 2.41
CA GLY A 63 2.39 4.52 1.78
C GLY A 63 2.24 4.56 0.26
N LEU A 64 2.20 3.40 -0.41
CA LEU A 64 1.92 3.29 -1.85
C LEU A 64 0.59 3.98 -2.22
N THR A 65 -0.43 3.88 -1.35
CA THR A 65 -1.76 4.50 -1.54
C THR A 65 -1.78 6.03 -1.39
N ARG A 66 -0.63 6.64 -1.08
CA ARG A 66 -0.43 8.06 -0.80
C ARG A 66 0.57 8.76 -1.76
N VAL A 67 1.24 8.03 -2.64
CA VAL A 67 2.27 8.58 -3.55
C VAL A 67 1.65 9.53 -4.58
N CYS A 68 0.72 9.03 -5.39
CA CYS A 68 -0.04 9.83 -6.35
C CYS A 68 -1.45 9.26 -6.56
N ARG A 69 -2.30 9.98 -7.30
CA ARG A 69 -3.68 9.53 -7.60
C ARG A 69 -3.70 8.17 -8.31
N ARG A 70 -2.81 7.95 -9.28
CA ARG A 70 -2.75 6.68 -10.03
C ARG A 70 -2.39 5.52 -9.12
N TRP A 71 -1.28 5.62 -8.38
CA TRP A 71 -0.85 4.58 -7.43
C TRP A 71 -1.92 4.25 -6.39
N ARG A 72 -2.65 5.27 -5.92
CA ARG A 72 -3.80 5.07 -5.03
C ARG A 72 -4.92 4.25 -5.68
N VAL A 73 -5.31 4.54 -6.92
CA VAL A 73 -6.34 3.78 -7.63
C VAL A 73 -5.89 2.33 -7.81
N GLU A 74 -4.70 2.11 -8.36
CA GLU A 74 -4.15 0.77 -8.62
C GLU A 74 -4.00 -0.07 -7.34
N ALA A 75 -3.44 0.50 -6.27
CA ALA A 75 -3.24 -0.21 -5.01
C ALA A 75 -4.55 -0.48 -4.24
N LEU A 76 -5.56 0.38 -4.35
CA LEU A 76 -6.88 0.12 -3.76
C LEU A 76 -7.71 -0.88 -4.57
N SER A 77 -7.49 -0.97 -5.89
CA SER A 77 -8.21 -1.85 -6.81
C SER A 77 -7.59 -3.25 -6.95
N CYS A 78 -6.33 -3.46 -6.55
CA CYS A 78 -5.65 -4.76 -6.61
C CYS A 78 -5.93 -5.58 -5.33
N PRO A 79 -6.80 -6.62 -5.35
CA PRO A 79 -7.24 -7.29 -4.12
C PRO A 79 -6.12 -8.09 -3.44
N SER A 80 -5.16 -8.58 -4.22
CA SER A 80 -4.00 -9.34 -3.75
C SER A 80 -3.14 -8.61 -2.72
N LEU A 81 -3.10 -7.27 -2.73
CA LEU A 81 -2.37 -6.45 -1.75
C LEU A 81 -3.01 -6.49 -0.35
N TRP A 82 -4.30 -6.78 -0.26
CA TRP A 82 -5.11 -6.72 0.96
C TRP A 82 -5.31 -8.10 1.60
N ARG A 83 -4.78 -9.17 0.99
CA ARG A 83 -5.03 -10.57 1.40
C ARG A 83 -4.30 -11.01 2.68
N ARG A 84 -3.28 -10.27 3.12
CA ARG A 84 -2.52 -10.57 4.35
C ARG A 84 -3.16 -9.87 5.54
N LEU A 85 -3.67 -10.67 6.47
CA LEU A 85 -4.26 -10.22 7.73
C LEU A 85 -3.31 -10.56 8.87
N GLU A 86 -3.24 -9.72 9.89
CA GLU A 86 -2.55 -10.03 11.14
C GLU A 86 -3.47 -9.90 12.35
N THR A 87 -3.24 -10.76 13.33
CA THR A 87 -3.86 -10.76 14.66
C THR A 87 -3.68 -9.44 15.41
N SER A 88 -2.58 -8.71 15.14
CA SER A 88 -2.23 -7.42 15.74
C SER A 88 -3.02 -6.23 15.19
N MET A 89 -3.80 -6.41 14.11
CA MET A 89 -4.53 -5.32 13.45
C MET A 89 -5.74 -4.85 14.28
N GLN A 90 -5.99 -3.54 14.27
CA GLN A 90 -7.24 -2.98 14.78
C GLN A 90 -8.44 -3.45 13.94
N VAL A 91 -9.59 -3.72 14.57
CA VAL A 91 -10.78 -4.28 13.92
C VAL A 91 -11.20 -3.50 12.65
N GLN A 92 -11.21 -2.16 12.69
CA GLN A 92 -11.55 -1.33 11.53
C GLN A 92 -10.57 -1.49 10.35
N ALA A 93 -9.29 -1.75 10.63
CA ALA A 93 -8.30 -2.05 9.61
C ALA A 93 -8.52 -3.46 9.05
N LEU A 94 -8.80 -4.44 9.92
CA LEU A 94 -9.13 -5.82 9.52
C LEU A 94 -10.36 -5.85 8.58
N GLU A 95 -11.45 -5.20 8.95
CA GLU A 95 -12.66 -5.03 8.13
C GLU A 95 -12.32 -4.41 6.76
N THR A 96 -11.50 -3.36 6.74
CA THR A 96 -11.06 -2.69 5.51
C THR A 96 -10.25 -3.62 4.60
N PHE A 97 -9.41 -4.49 5.18
CA PHE A 97 -8.62 -5.46 4.43
C PHE A 97 -9.51 -6.58 3.86
N VAL A 98 -10.39 -7.17 4.67
CA VAL A 98 -11.36 -8.19 4.25
C VAL A 98 -12.28 -7.65 3.14
N GLN A 99 -12.75 -6.40 3.24
CA GLN A 99 -13.55 -5.77 2.20
C GLN A 99 -12.78 -5.61 0.87
N ARG A 100 -11.47 -5.32 0.93
CA ARG A 100 -10.65 -5.08 -0.26
C ARG A 100 -9.97 -6.31 -0.85
N SER A 101 -9.81 -7.39 -0.09
CA SER A 101 -9.31 -8.66 -0.63
C SER A 101 -10.30 -9.33 -1.59
N GLN A 102 -11.58 -8.96 -1.54
CA GLN A 102 -12.63 -9.45 -2.46
C GLN A 102 -12.61 -11.00 -2.53
N THR A 103 -12.33 -11.56 -3.71
CA THR A 103 -12.22 -13.01 -3.97
C THR A 103 -10.81 -13.57 -3.83
N ALA A 104 -9.81 -12.76 -3.48
CA ALA A 104 -8.43 -13.22 -3.31
C ALA A 104 -8.29 -14.10 -2.05
N SER A 105 -7.49 -15.17 -2.17
CA SER A 105 -7.22 -16.08 -1.06
C SER A 105 -6.44 -15.39 0.06
N MET A 106 -7.12 -15.16 1.19
CA MET A 106 -6.59 -14.52 2.38
C MET A 106 -5.65 -15.45 3.15
N SER A 107 -4.62 -14.88 3.76
CA SER A 107 -3.70 -15.55 4.66
C SER A 107 -3.62 -14.79 5.98
N VAL A 108 -3.88 -15.48 7.09
CA VAL A 108 -3.75 -14.92 8.43
C VAL A 108 -2.36 -15.27 8.97
N THR A 109 -1.61 -14.27 9.37
CA THR A 109 -0.34 -14.39 10.10
C THR A 109 -0.55 -14.04 11.57
N THR A 110 0.10 -14.79 12.45
CA THR A 110 -0.12 -14.78 13.91
C THR A 110 0.87 -13.90 14.67
#